data_AF-A0A1Y3AWT3-F1
#
_entry.id   AF-A0A1Y3AWT3-F1
#
_cell.length_a   1.000
_cell.length_b   1.000
_cell.length_c   1.000
_cell.angle_alpha   90.00
_cell.angle_beta   90.00
_cell.angle_gamma   90.00
#
_symmetry.space_group_name_H-M   'P 1'
#
loop_
_entity.id
_entity.type
_entity.pdbx_description
1 polymer ?
#
loop_
_entity_poly.entity_id
_entity_poly.type
_entity_poly.pdbx_seq_one_letter_code
_entity_poly.pdbx_strand_id
1 'polypeptide(L)' 'MAITAHVESSEVWEQQLKNKKFTVYKIIVEYGQQSWMFYRRYNEFTEETISIFTSKITG' A
#
# COMPACT_ATOMS: atom_id res chain seq x y z
N MET A 1 -7.25 18.03 8.48
CA MET A 1 -6.10 17.78 7.57
C MET A 1 -6.55 16.74 6.55
N ALA A 2 -6.12 16.85 5.30
CA ALA A 2 -6.42 15.84 4.28
C ALA A 2 -5.45 14.66 4.42
N ILE A 3 -5.93 13.46 4.15
CA ILE A 3 -5.06 12.29 3.94
C ILE A 3 -4.73 12.25 2.46
N THR A 4 -3.44 12.25 2.12
CA THR A 4 -2.97 12.08 0.75
C THR A 4 -2.31 10.72 0.60
N ALA A 5 -2.62 10.02 -0.49
CA ALA A 5 -2.01 8.74 -0.81
C ALA A 5 -1.57 8.76 -2.28
N HIS A 6 -0.37 8.28 -2.54
CA HIS A 6 0.14 8.14 -3.90
C HIS A 6 1.01 6.89 -4.04
N VAL A 7 1.08 6.37 -5.26
CA VAL A 7 2.00 5.29 -5.61
C VAL A 7 3.33 5.95 -5.97
N GLU A 8 4.39 5.63 -5.22
CA GLU A 8 5.73 6.16 -5.47
C GLU A 8 6.45 5.33 -6.54
N SER A 9 6.33 4.00 -6.46
CA SER A 9 6.95 3.09 -7.41
C SER A 9 6.22 1.75 -7.47
N SER A 10 6.58 0.93 -8.47
CA SER A 10 6.12 -0.45 -8.60
C SER A 10 7.28 -1.37 -8.96
N GLU A 11 7.27 -2.57 -8.40
CA GLU A 11 8.28 -3.60 -8.64
C GLU A 11 7.62 -4.94 -8.98
N VAL A 12 8.32 -5.78 -9.73
CA VAL A 12 7.90 -7.18 -9.94
C VAL A 12 8.60 -8.05 -8.92
N TRP A 13 7.83 -8.69 -8.04
CA TRP A 13 8.34 -9.65 -7.08
C TRP A 13 8.04 -11.07 -7.55
N GLU A 14 8.94 -11.99 -7.25
CA GLU A 14 8.82 -13.40 -7.61
C GLU A 14 8.78 -14.27 -6.36
N GLN A 15 7.68 -15.02 -6.21
CA GLN A 15 7.60 -16.08 -5.22
C GLN A 15 8.23 -17.35 -5.80
N GLN A 16 9.51 -17.55 -5.48
CA GLN A 16 10.35 -18.66 -5.98
C GLN A 16 9.67 -20.03 -5.81
N LEU A 17 9.08 -20.30 -4.64
CA LEU A 17 8.42 -21.57 -4.34
C LEU A 17 7.19 -21.89 -5.22
N LYS A 18 6.57 -20.88 -5.84
CA LYS A 18 5.37 -21.06 -6.68
C LYS A 18 5.60 -20.66 -8.14
N ASN A 19 6.85 -20.33 -8.51
CA ASN A 19 7.22 -19.77 -9.81
C ASN A 19 6.22 -18.67 -10.27
N LYS A 20 5.81 -17.82 -9.33
CA LYS A 20 4.74 -16.84 -9.55
C LYS A 20 5.28 -15.44 -9.39
N LYS A 21 5.12 -14.64 -10.44
CA LYS A 21 5.45 -13.22 -10.47
C LYS A 21 4.22 -12.39 -10.18
N PHE A 22 4.40 -11.28 -9.47
CA PHE A 22 3.33 -10.32 -9.20
C PHE A 22 3.91 -8.91 -9.04
N THR A 23 3.13 -7.92 -9.45
CA THR A 23 3.46 -6.51 -9.25
C THR A 23 3.11 -6.10 -7.83
N VAL A 24 4.06 -5.44 -7.15
CA VAL A 24 3.89 -4.82 -5.84
C VAL A 24 4.07 -3.32 -5.99
N TYR A 25 3.12 -2.57 -5.46
CA TYR A 25 3.13 -1.11 -5.45
C TYR A 25 3.64 -0.62 -4.09
N LYS A 26 4.59 0.31 -4.13
CA LYS A 26 5.02 1.10 -2.97
C LYS A 26 4.12 2.32 -2.87
N ILE A 27 3.35 2.39 -1.80
CA ILE A 27 2.36 3.43 -1.54
C ILE A 27 2.86 4.28 -0.38
N ILE A 28 2.89 5.59 -0.57
CA ILE A 28 3.16 6.55 0.48
C ILE A 28 1.84 7.21 0.87
N VAL A 29 1.55 7.22 2.17
CA VAL A 29 0.39 7.89 2.74
C VAL A 29 0.85 8.92 3.74
N GLU A 30 0.33 10.12 3.65
CA GLU A 30 0.73 11.27 4.45
C GLU A 30 -0.49 11.85 5.18
N TYR A 31 -0.30 12.19 6.45
CA TYR A 31 -1.27 12.87 7.28
C TYR A 31 -0.56 13.88 8.19
N GLY A 32 -0.70 15.16 7.87
CA GLY A 32 0.03 16.23 8.56
C GLY A 32 1.53 16.12 8.35
N GLN A 33 2.29 15.89 9.42
CA GLN A 33 3.75 15.71 9.37
C GLN A 33 4.18 14.23 9.40
N GLN A 34 3.21 13.31 9.48
CA GLN A 34 3.47 11.88 9.54
C GLN A 34 3.31 11.24 8.15
N SER A 35 4.16 10.26 7.86
CA SER A 35 4.09 9.47 6.65
C SER A 35 4.28 7.99 6.94
N TRP A 36 3.60 7.15 6.16
CA TRP A 36 3.68 5.70 6.22
C TRP A 36 3.92 5.12 4.84
N MET A 37 4.67 4.03 4.80
CA MET A 37 4.99 3.29 3.59
C MET A 37 4.32 1.92 3.62
N PHE A 38 3.62 1.57 2.54
CA PHE A 38 2.95 0.29 2.38
C PHE A 38 3.34 -0.38 1.07
N TYR A 39 3.41 -1.71 1.11
CA TYR A 39 3.59 -2.55 -0.08
C TYR A 39 2.32 -3.37 -0.28
N ARG A 40 1.68 -3.23 -1.44
CA ARG A 40 0.44 -3.95 -1.78
C ARG A 40 0.41 -4.38 -3.23
N ARG A 41 -0.25 -5.51 -3.48
CA ARG A 41 -0.59 -6.00 -4.82
C ARG A 41 -1.94 -5.42 -5.25
N TYR A 42 -2.21 -5.43 -6.56
CA TYR A 42 -3.49 -4.96 -7.10
C TYR A 42 -4.71 -5.61 -6.44
N ASN A 43 -4.65 -6.92 -6.19
CA ASN A 43 -5.75 -7.68 -5.60
C ASN A 43 -5.92 -7.49 -4.08
N GLU A 44 -5.08 -6.67 -3.45
CA GLU A 44 -5.16 -6.34 -2.03
C GLU A 44 -5.82 -4.97 -1.80
N PHE A 45 -6.12 -4.21 -2.86
CA PHE A 45 -6.90 -2.98 -2.77
C PHE A 45 -8.38 -3.30 -2.66
N THR A 46 -8.79 -3.83 -1.50
CA THR A 46 -10.19 -4.03 -1.13
C THR A 46 -10.67 -2.88 -0.25
N GLU A 47 -12.00 -2.66 -0.20
CA GLU A 47 -12.60 -1.67 0.70
C GLU A 47 -12.20 -1.89 2.16
N GLU A 48 -12.17 -3.15 2.60
CA GLU A 48 -11.74 -3.54 3.95
C GLU A 48 -10.29 -3.15 4.22
N THR A 49 -9.40 -3.40 3.25
CA THR A 49 -7.97 -3.04 3.37
C THR A 49 -7.80 -1.52 3.47
N ILE A 50 -8.55 -0.75 2.66
CA ILE A 50 -8.55 0.71 2.71
C ILE A 50 -9.03 1.20 4.07
N SER A 51 -10.14 0.65 4.59
CA SER A 51 -10.68 1.02 5.90
C SER A 51 -9.70 0.77 7.04
N ILE A 52 -8.98 -0.36 7.02
CA ILE A 52 -7.96 -0.69 8.03
C ILE A 52 -6.78 0.28 7.97
N PHE A 53 -6.40 0.74 6.77
CA PHE A 53 -5.32 1.73 6.64
C PHE A 53 -5.73 3.09 7.18
N THR A 54 -6.93 3.55 6.85
CA THR A 54 -7.43 4.82 7.36
C THR A 54 -7.47 4.81 8.88
N SER A 55 -7.99 3.75 9.52
CA SER A 55 -8.05 3.67 10.98
C SER A 55 -6.67 3.64 11.66
N LYS A 56 -5.67 3.02 11.03
CA LYS A 56 -4.28 3.03 11.53
C LYS A 56 -3.61 4.40 11.47
N ILE A 57 -4.00 5.21 10.49
CA ILE A 57 -3.42 6.54 10.25
C ILE A 57 -4.09 7.60 11.11
N THR A 58 -5.41 7.48 11.31
CA THR A 58 -6.21 8.46 12.06
C THR A 58 -6.42 8.10 13.53
N GLY A 59 -5.62 7.16 14.06
CA GLY A 59 -5.77 6.58 15.41
C GLY A 59 -6.15 7.57 16.50
#